data_AF-A0A2E6VWA2-F1
#
_entry.id   AF-A0A2E6VWA2-F1
#
_cell.length_a   1.000
_cell.length_b   1.000
_cell.length_c   1.000
_cell.angle_alpha   90.00
_cell.angle_beta   90.00
_cell.angle_gamma   90.00
#
_symmetry.space_group_name_H-M   'P 1'
#
loop_
_entity.id
_entity.type
_entity.pdbx_description
1 polymer ?
#
loop_
_entity_poly.entity_id
_entity_poly.type
_entity_poly.pdbx_seq_one_letter_code
_entity_poly.pdbx_strand_id
1 'polypeptide(L)'
;MADQSETVVRSLLGQMLFSSDDVKKKVQRVSGGEAARLQFAWLTQQRPNILLLDEPTNHLDMEAIEALEAALSDYDGSIIFVSHHRHFLSALATEVLELKWDGAFHYPGDYDSFTQATQRDYLAAGKRTKTPNKAPDKAAPTKMASNKRPPNVQKLKKDQAQITAQIEQIERRLQEIQDLYLSPDFHKSVAGDAIQALSEEESQLNNDLEEKMLEWERVSSLLEEHYPNH
;
A
#
# COMPACT_ATOMS: atom_id res chain seq x y z
N MET A 1 -8.60 -13.26 36.72
CA MET A 1 -8.44 -12.04 35.91
C MET A 1 -7.47 -12.21 34.73
N ALA A 2 -6.56 -13.21 34.71
CA ALA A 2 -5.63 -13.45 33.59
C ALA A 2 -6.25 -14.11 32.33
N ASP A 3 -7.44 -14.72 32.45
CA ASP A 3 -8.08 -15.53 31.40
C ASP A 3 -8.81 -14.70 30.33
N GLN A 4 -9.30 -13.50 30.71
CA GLN A 4 -9.98 -12.60 29.78
C GLN A 4 -9.01 -11.88 28.85
N SER A 5 -7.80 -11.54 29.33
CA SER A 5 -6.78 -10.89 28.50
C SER A 5 -6.26 -11.80 27.40
N GLU A 6 -6.08 -13.09 27.67
CA GLU A 6 -5.59 -14.03 26.65
C GLU A 6 -6.63 -14.26 25.55
N THR A 7 -7.90 -14.37 25.92
CA THR A 7 -9.01 -14.52 24.95
C THR A 7 -9.17 -13.28 24.07
N VAL A 8 -9.05 -12.07 24.64
CA VAL A 8 -9.09 -10.80 23.88
C VAL A 8 -7.92 -10.69 22.92
N VAL A 9 -6.70 -11.00 23.38
CA VAL A 9 -5.50 -10.99 22.53
C VAL A 9 -5.60 -12.02 21.41
N ARG A 10 -6.13 -13.22 21.67
CA ARG A 10 -6.35 -14.24 20.63
C ARG A 10 -7.44 -13.85 19.64
N SER A 11 -8.50 -13.18 20.09
CA SER A 11 -9.55 -12.66 19.21
C SER A 11 -9.01 -11.56 18.30
N LEU A 12 -8.19 -10.66 18.83
CA LEU A 12 -7.57 -9.57 18.08
C LEU A 12 -6.54 -10.11 17.08
N LEU A 13 -5.71 -11.06 17.48
CA LEU A 13 -4.79 -11.76 16.58
C LEU A 13 -5.54 -12.55 15.49
N GLY A 14 -6.68 -13.15 15.83
CA GLY A 14 -7.55 -13.83 14.88
C GLY A 14 -8.22 -12.89 13.87
N GLN A 15 -8.62 -11.68 14.30
CA GLN A 15 -9.08 -10.61 13.40
C GLN A 15 -8.00 -10.16 12.42
N MET A 16 -6.73 -10.25 12.84
CA MET A 16 -5.56 -9.95 12.01
C MET A 16 -5.04 -11.20 11.25
N LEU A 17 -5.87 -12.25 11.12
CA LEU A 17 -5.59 -13.49 10.37
C LEU A 17 -4.42 -14.34 10.89
N PHE A 18 -3.95 -14.14 12.11
CA PHE A 18 -2.95 -15.03 12.70
C PHE A 18 -3.58 -16.39 13.06
N SER A 19 -3.02 -17.47 12.52
CA SER A 19 -3.45 -18.82 12.89
C SER A 19 -2.97 -19.19 14.29
N SER A 20 -3.67 -20.13 14.95
CA SER A 20 -3.36 -20.56 16.34
C SER A 20 -1.93 -21.09 16.53
N ASP A 21 -1.27 -21.53 15.45
CA ASP A 21 0.13 -21.99 15.43
C ASP A 21 1.16 -20.84 15.28
N ASP A 22 0.74 -19.64 14.86
CA ASP A 22 1.64 -18.48 14.69
C ASP A 22 1.84 -17.70 15.99
N VAL A 23 0.90 -17.79 16.92
CA VAL A 23 0.92 -17.11 18.23
C VAL A 23 2.14 -17.52 19.09
N LYS A 24 2.79 -18.65 18.77
CA LYS A 24 3.98 -19.15 19.48
C LYS A 24 5.30 -19.01 18.69
N LYS A 25 5.28 -18.50 17.45
CA LYS A 25 6.51 -18.29 16.68
C LYS A 25 7.28 -17.08 17.23
N LYS A 26 8.60 -17.21 17.36
CA LYS A 26 9.48 -16.06 17.68
C LYS A 26 9.32 -15.02 16.57
N VAL A 27 9.15 -13.74 16.96
CA VAL A 27 8.97 -12.52 16.12
C VAL A 27 10.01 -12.36 14.98
N GLN A 28 11.07 -13.17 14.98
CA GLN A 28 12.17 -13.15 14.00
C GLN A 28 11.88 -13.85 12.65
N ARG A 29 10.68 -14.39 12.42
CA ARG A 29 10.30 -15.07 11.16
C ARG A 29 8.97 -14.59 10.58
N VAL A 30 8.66 -13.32 10.83
CA VAL A 30 7.38 -12.72 10.48
C VAL A 30 7.58 -11.94 9.18
N SER A 31 6.74 -12.15 8.16
CA SER A 31 6.80 -11.39 6.90
C SER A 31 6.48 -9.90 7.17
N GLY A 32 6.85 -8.99 6.27
CA GLY A 32 6.58 -7.55 6.44
C GLY A 32 5.10 -7.25 6.75
N GLY A 33 4.18 -7.92 6.04
CA GLY A 33 2.74 -7.79 6.26
C GLY A 33 2.24 -8.42 7.57
N GLU A 34 2.87 -9.49 8.06
CA GLU A 34 2.55 -10.03 9.39
C GLU A 34 3.12 -9.12 10.51
N ALA A 35 4.27 -8.48 10.31
CA ALA A 35 4.88 -7.58 11.30
C ALA A 35 4.05 -6.30 11.48
N ALA A 36 3.53 -5.76 10.38
CA ALA A 36 2.58 -4.66 10.40
C ALA A 36 1.28 -5.05 11.13
N ARG A 37 0.69 -6.21 10.79
CA ARG A 37 -0.50 -6.72 11.47
C ARG A 37 -0.32 -6.88 12.98
N LEU A 38 0.86 -7.35 13.42
CA LEU A 38 1.19 -7.48 14.84
C LEU A 38 1.34 -6.12 15.53
N GLN A 39 1.97 -5.14 14.87
CA GLN A 39 2.08 -3.77 15.39
C GLN A 39 0.71 -3.11 15.54
N PHE A 40 -0.20 -3.30 14.58
CA PHE A 40 -1.56 -2.81 14.68
C PHE A 40 -2.34 -3.47 15.80
N ALA A 41 -2.28 -4.80 15.94
CA ALA A 41 -2.90 -5.50 17.08
C ALA A 41 -2.38 -4.95 18.42
N TRP A 42 -1.08 -4.64 18.50
CA TRP A 42 -0.51 -4.04 19.69
C TRP A 42 -1.02 -2.60 19.94
N LEU A 43 -1.11 -1.76 18.90
CA LEU A 43 -1.60 -0.38 18.99
C LEU A 43 -3.09 -0.33 19.38
N THR A 44 -3.94 -1.16 18.77
CA THR A 44 -5.38 -1.25 19.08
C THR A 44 -5.61 -1.68 20.52
N GLN A 45 -4.74 -2.55 21.07
CA GLN A 45 -4.80 -2.96 22.48
C GLN A 45 -4.50 -1.80 23.45
N GLN A 46 -3.68 -0.83 23.06
CA GLN A 46 -3.36 0.34 23.89
C GLN A 46 -4.52 1.34 23.97
N ARG A 47 -5.51 1.25 23.06
CA ARG A 47 -6.65 2.17 22.93
C ARG A 47 -6.27 3.66 23.09
N PRO A 48 -5.31 4.20 22.32
CA PRO A 48 -4.98 5.61 22.42
C PRO A 48 -6.15 6.50 21.95
N ASN A 49 -6.28 7.71 22.49
CA ASN A 49 -7.32 8.63 22.02
C ASN A 49 -7.05 9.14 20.60
N ILE A 50 -5.77 9.18 20.19
CA ILE A 50 -5.30 9.65 18.88
C ILE A 50 -4.28 8.66 18.34
N LEU A 51 -4.45 8.24 17.09
CA LEU A 51 -3.52 7.40 16.35
C LEU A 51 -2.96 8.20 15.16
N LEU A 52 -1.62 8.23 15.03
CA LEU A 52 -0.93 8.87 13.91
C LEU A 52 -0.29 7.80 13.04
N LEU A 53 -0.64 7.75 11.75
CA LEU A 53 -0.15 6.75 10.81
C LEU A 53 0.47 7.41 9.59
N ASP A 54 1.71 7.04 9.28
CA ASP A 54 2.40 7.52 8.09
C ASP A 54 2.58 6.36 7.12
N GLU A 55 1.99 6.48 5.92
CA GLU A 55 1.92 5.44 4.88
C GLU A 55 1.65 4.02 5.42
N PRO A 56 0.54 3.79 6.16
CA PRO A 56 0.29 2.53 6.85
C PRO A 56 0.02 1.35 5.91
N THR A 57 -0.24 1.62 4.63
CA THR A 57 -0.44 0.61 3.57
C THR A 57 0.86 0.11 2.97
N ASN A 58 2.01 0.72 3.29
CA ASN A 58 3.27 0.35 2.67
C ASN A 58 3.71 -1.07 3.07
N HIS A 59 4.26 -1.82 2.11
CA HIS A 59 4.66 -3.22 2.27
C HIS A 59 3.53 -4.20 2.70
N LEU A 60 2.26 -3.82 2.53
CA LEU A 60 1.10 -4.68 2.76
C LEU A 60 0.58 -5.30 1.46
N ASP A 61 0.14 -6.54 1.55
CA ASP A 61 -0.69 -7.16 0.51
C ASP A 61 -2.15 -6.67 0.63
N MET A 62 -2.96 -6.90 -0.42
CA MET A 62 -4.35 -6.44 -0.46
C MET A 62 -5.18 -6.98 0.72
N GLU A 63 -4.96 -8.23 1.12
CA GLU A 63 -5.67 -8.84 2.24
C GLU A 63 -5.32 -8.16 3.58
N ALA A 64 -4.05 -7.79 3.79
CA ALA A 64 -3.64 -7.02 4.97
C ALA A 64 -4.16 -5.58 4.93
N ILE A 65 -4.27 -4.95 3.75
CA ILE A 65 -4.89 -3.63 3.60
C ILE A 65 -6.37 -3.69 4.00
N GLU A 66 -7.13 -4.67 3.50
CA GLU A 66 -8.55 -4.84 3.86
C GLU A 66 -8.74 -5.10 5.37
N ALA A 67 -7.89 -5.94 5.97
CA ALA A 67 -7.92 -6.20 7.40
C ALA A 67 -7.60 -4.93 8.22
N LEU A 68 -6.64 -4.12 7.74
CA LEU A 68 -6.29 -2.85 8.35
C LEU A 68 -7.44 -1.84 8.25
N GLU A 69 -8.06 -1.71 7.08
CA GLU A 69 -9.23 -0.86 6.88
C GLU A 69 -10.37 -1.24 7.84
N ALA A 70 -10.67 -2.53 7.97
CA ALA A 70 -11.69 -3.01 8.91
C ALA A 70 -11.35 -2.66 10.36
N ALA A 71 -10.09 -2.88 10.78
CA ALA A 71 -9.66 -2.58 12.14
C ALA A 71 -9.67 -1.09 12.48
N LEU A 72 -9.35 -0.23 11.52
CA LEU A 72 -9.32 1.23 11.71
C LEU A 72 -10.71 1.86 11.62
N SER A 73 -11.62 1.28 10.83
CA SER A 73 -13.01 1.76 10.73
C SER A 73 -13.77 1.61 12.05
N ASP A 74 -13.51 0.53 12.80
CA ASP A 74 -14.10 0.25 14.11
C ASP A 74 -13.35 0.92 15.29
N TYR A 75 -12.38 1.80 15.00
CA TYR A 75 -11.56 2.42 16.02
C TYR A 75 -12.30 3.57 16.74
N ASP A 76 -12.46 3.45 18.06
CA ASP A 76 -13.20 4.45 18.86
C ASP A 76 -12.51 5.82 18.99
N GLY A 77 -11.21 5.93 18.65
CA GLY A 77 -10.41 7.15 18.77
C GLY A 77 -10.30 7.96 17.48
N SER A 78 -9.57 9.07 17.51
CA SER A 78 -9.28 9.85 16.31
C SER A 78 -8.06 9.28 15.59
N ILE A 79 -8.14 9.15 14.26
CA ILE A 79 -7.02 8.70 13.43
C ILE A 79 -6.62 9.86 12.52
N ILE A 80 -5.33 10.18 12.51
CA ILE A 80 -4.72 11.06 11.51
C ILE A 80 -3.76 10.19 10.71
N PHE A 81 -3.95 10.14 9.40
CA PHE A 81 -3.14 9.31 8.55
C PHE A 81 -2.78 9.99 7.23
N VAL A 82 -1.63 9.60 6.69
CA VAL A 82 -1.16 9.94 5.35
C VAL A 82 -1.10 8.65 4.54
N SER A 83 -1.63 8.67 3.32
CA SER A 83 -1.60 7.52 2.43
C SER A 83 -1.61 7.97 0.98
N HIS A 84 -0.86 7.27 0.12
CA HIS A 84 -0.97 7.38 -1.32
C HIS A 84 -2.04 6.46 -1.93
N HIS A 85 -2.66 5.58 -1.14
CA HIS A 85 -3.60 4.58 -1.64
C HIS A 85 -5.03 5.11 -1.66
N ARG A 86 -5.59 5.34 -2.86
CA ARG A 86 -6.93 5.95 -3.01
C ARG A 86 -8.03 5.17 -2.31
N HIS A 87 -8.04 3.84 -2.43
CA HIS A 87 -9.08 3.01 -1.82
C HIS A 87 -9.08 3.15 -0.29
N PHE A 88 -7.89 3.21 0.31
CA PHE A 88 -7.71 3.38 1.74
C PHE A 88 -8.22 4.74 2.23
N LEU A 89 -7.88 5.82 1.51
CA LEU A 89 -8.38 7.16 1.79
C LEU A 89 -9.90 7.26 1.63
N SER A 90 -10.46 6.71 0.56
CA SER A 90 -11.91 6.70 0.34
C SER A 90 -12.66 5.88 1.39
N ALA A 91 -12.05 4.81 1.92
CA ALA A 91 -12.67 3.94 2.92
C ALA A 91 -12.65 4.53 4.34
N LEU A 92 -11.58 5.23 4.73
CA LEU A 92 -11.36 5.65 6.11
C LEU A 92 -11.43 7.17 6.36
N ALA A 93 -11.13 8.01 5.37
CA ALA A 93 -11.06 9.44 5.58
C ALA A 93 -12.46 10.04 5.73
N THR A 94 -12.73 10.66 6.87
CA THR A 94 -13.98 11.39 7.14
C THR A 94 -13.84 12.90 6.96
N GLU A 95 -12.60 13.40 7.03
CA GLU A 95 -12.22 14.79 6.82
C GLU A 95 -10.85 14.82 6.12
N VAL A 96 -10.59 15.89 5.35
CA VAL A 96 -9.32 16.07 4.65
C VAL A 96 -8.61 17.33 5.15
N LEU A 97 -7.36 17.17 5.56
CA LEU A 97 -6.47 18.29 5.87
C LEU A 97 -5.48 18.46 4.71
N GLU A 98 -5.73 19.47 3.88
CA GLU A 98 -4.86 19.79 2.74
C GLU A 98 -3.70 20.69 3.23
N LEU A 99 -2.47 20.18 3.15
CA LEU A 99 -1.27 20.93 3.53
C LEU A 99 -0.68 21.63 2.29
N LYS A 100 -0.52 22.95 2.38
CA LYS A 100 0.12 23.78 1.36
C LYS A 100 1.25 24.61 1.97
N TRP A 101 2.05 25.22 1.11
CA TRP A 101 3.12 26.14 1.49
C TRP A 101 2.62 27.36 2.29
N ASP A 102 1.37 27.78 2.11
CA ASP A 102 0.74 28.93 2.77
C ASP A 102 -0.10 28.54 4.01
N GLY A 103 -0.25 27.25 4.31
CA GLY A 103 -0.94 26.78 5.51
C GLY A 103 -1.64 25.43 5.35
N ALA A 104 -2.37 25.05 6.40
CA ALA A 104 -3.21 23.85 6.42
C ALA A 104 -4.69 24.25 6.22
N PHE A 105 -5.37 23.61 5.28
CA PHE A 105 -6.76 23.88 4.93
C PHE A 105 -7.61 22.66 5.26
N HIS A 106 -8.55 22.85 6.18
CA HIS A 106 -9.49 21.81 6.60
C HIS A 106 -10.68 21.75 5.66
N TYR A 107 -11.00 20.53 5.21
CA TYR A 107 -12.15 20.21 4.39
C TYR A 107 -13.00 19.15 5.11
N PRO A 108 -14.22 19.50 5.55
CA PRO A 108 -15.14 18.52 6.12
C PRO A 108 -15.70 17.62 5.02
N GLY A 109 -15.66 16.30 5.22
CA GLY A 109 -16.11 15.30 4.26
C GLY A 109 -15.00 14.36 3.80
N ASP A 110 -15.41 13.23 3.23
CA ASP A 110 -14.50 12.19 2.76
C ASP A 110 -13.62 12.66 1.58
N TYR A 111 -12.62 11.84 1.26
CA TYR A 111 -11.67 12.15 0.20
C TYR A 111 -12.35 12.27 -1.18
N ASP A 112 -13.36 11.46 -1.48
CA ASP A 112 -14.07 11.54 -2.76
C ASP A 112 -14.90 12.83 -2.88
N SER A 113 -15.50 13.31 -1.80
CA SER A 113 -16.22 14.58 -1.74
C SER A 113 -15.25 15.75 -1.89
N PHE A 114 -14.09 15.67 -1.24
CA PHE A 114 -13.01 16.65 -1.37
C PHE A 114 -12.54 16.78 -2.83
N THR A 115 -12.23 15.66 -3.50
CA THR A 115 -11.74 15.68 -4.89
C THR A 115 -12.81 16.20 -5.86
N GLN A 116 -14.09 15.84 -5.66
CA GLN A 116 -15.20 16.35 -6.47
C GLN A 116 -15.42 17.86 -6.29
N ALA A 117 -15.39 18.35 -5.05
CA ALA A 117 -15.64 19.75 -4.73
C ALA A 117 -14.50 20.67 -5.18
N THR A 118 -13.25 20.23 -5.03
CA THR A 118 -12.07 21.04 -5.36
C THR A 118 -11.58 20.84 -6.80
N GLN A 119 -12.03 19.77 -7.47
CA GLN A 119 -11.47 19.26 -8.74
C GLN A 119 -9.97 18.96 -8.66
N ARG A 120 -9.43 18.77 -7.46
CA ARG A 120 -8.04 18.39 -7.22
C ARG A 120 -8.01 16.94 -6.80
N ASP A 121 -7.37 16.10 -7.60
CA ASP A 121 -7.09 14.72 -7.24
C ASP A 121 -5.58 14.57 -7.16
N TYR A 122 -5.04 14.66 -5.93
CA TYR A 122 -3.61 14.54 -5.65
C TYR A 122 -3.07 13.14 -6.00
N LEU A 123 -3.96 12.16 -6.14
CA LEU A 123 -3.63 10.78 -6.50
C LEU A 123 -3.91 10.48 -7.98
N ALA A 124 -4.53 11.41 -8.73
CA ALA A 124 -4.75 11.25 -10.17
C ALA A 124 -3.48 11.45 -11.00
N ALA A 125 -2.43 12.05 -10.45
CA ALA A 125 -1.17 12.28 -11.17
C ALA A 125 -0.50 10.98 -11.67
N GLY A 126 -0.83 9.82 -11.08
CA GLY A 126 -0.41 8.49 -11.57
C GLY A 126 -1.28 7.89 -12.67
N LYS A 127 -2.48 8.43 -12.95
CA LYS A 127 -3.37 7.96 -14.02
C LYS A 127 -3.44 8.97 -15.15
N ARG A 128 -2.55 8.82 -16.14
CA ARG A 128 -2.85 9.23 -17.52
C ARG A 128 -4.08 8.45 -17.99
N THR A 129 -5.25 9.03 -17.78
CA THR A 129 -6.52 8.57 -18.32
C THR A 129 -6.42 8.52 -19.84
N LYS A 130 -6.44 7.31 -20.42
CA LYS A 130 -6.97 7.14 -21.77
C LYS A 130 -8.43 7.56 -21.73
N THR A 131 -8.74 8.52 -22.59
CA THR A 131 -10.04 9.17 -22.79
C THR A 131 -11.24 8.21 -22.79
N PRO A 132 -12.41 8.65 -22.29
CA PRO A 132 -13.66 7.90 -22.37
C PRO A 132 -14.22 8.00 -23.79
N ASN A 133 -14.64 6.87 -24.37
CA ASN A 133 -15.57 6.91 -25.49
C ASN A 133 -16.75 5.97 -25.28
N LYS A 134 -17.92 6.51 -25.59
CA LYS A 134 -19.27 5.98 -25.39
C LYS A 134 -19.50 4.60 -26.04
N ALA A 135 -20.00 3.66 -25.23
CA ALA A 135 -21.25 2.87 -25.31
C ALA A 135 -21.78 2.34 -26.69
N PRO A 136 -22.74 1.39 -26.70
CA PRO A 136 -22.52 -0.06 -26.73
C PRO A 136 -23.16 -0.71 -27.98
N ASP A 137 -22.61 -1.82 -28.50
CA ASP A 137 -23.45 -2.71 -29.32
C ASP A 137 -22.96 -4.17 -29.39
N LYS A 138 -23.90 -5.05 -29.02
CA LYS A 138 -24.18 -6.43 -29.45
C LYS A 138 -23.14 -7.55 -29.35
N ALA A 139 -23.65 -8.62 -28.73
CA ALA A 139 -23.08 -9.94 -28.61
C ALA A 139 -22.86 -10.66 -29.96
N ALA A 140 -21.73 -11.37 -30.05
CA ALA A 140 -21.63 -12.71 -30.64
C ALA A 140 -20.38 -13.42 -30.08
N PRO A 141 -20.41 -14.75 -29.87
CA PRO A 141 -19.36 -15.47 -29.18
C PRO A 141 -18.20 -15.79 -30.13
N THR A 142 -16.95 -15.73 -29.66
CA THR A 142 -15.84 -16.29 -30.41
C THR A 142 -14.96 -17.12 -29.48
N LYS A 143 -15.16 -18.44 -29.56
CA LYS A 143 -14.15 -19.44 -29.24
C LYS A 143 -13.03 -19.31 -30.27
N MET A 144 -11.78 -19.08 -29.87
CA MET A 144 -10.61 -19.69 -30.51
C MET A 144 -9.48 -19.77 -29.48
N ALA A 145 -9.17 -21.00 -29.07
CA ALA A 145 -7.97 -21.34 -28.33
C ALA A 145 -6.73 -20.90 -29.13
N SER A 146 -5.99 -19.93 -28.61
CA SER A 146 -4.65 -19.66 -29.14
C SER A 146 -3.68 -20.66 -28.51
N ASN A 147 -3.27 -21.63 -29.31
CA ASN A 147 -2.20 -22.56 -29.00
C ASN A 147 -0.86 -21.79 -28.96
N LYS A 148 -0.62 -21.00 -27.90
CA LYS A 148 0.66 -20.34 -27.64
C LYS A 148 1.54 -21.35 -26.90
N ARG A 149 2.70 -21.67 -27.49
CA ARG A 149 3.73 -22.48 -26.79
C ARG A 149 4.02 -21.83 -25.43
N PRO A 150 4.19 -22.62 -24.35
CA PRO A 150 4.51 -22.06 -23.06
C PRO A 150 5.80 -21.23 -23.16
N PRO A 151 5.85 -20.06 -22.50
CA PRO A 151 7.04 -19.21 -22.48
C PRO A 151 8.26 -19.97 -21.94
N ASN A 152 9.45 -19.67 -22.47
CA ASN A 152 10.70 -20.34 -22.10
C ASN A 152 11.04 -20.08 -20.63
N VAL A 153 11.16 -21.14 -19.82
CA VAL A 153 11.44 -21.06 -18.37
C VAL A 153 12.74 -20.30 -18.06
N GLN A 154 13.79 -20.46 -18.87
CA GLN A 154 15.06 -19.76 -18.64
C GLN A 154 14.90 -18.25 -18.83
N LYS A 155 14.04 -17.85 -19.78
CA LYS A 155 13.74 -16.44 -20.01
C LYS A 155 12.92 -15.88 -18.85
N LEU A 156 11.88 -16.59 -18.39
CA LEU A 156 11.06 -16.17 -17.25
C LEU A 156 11.89 -16.03 -15.97
N LYS A 157 12.79 -16.97 -15.66
CA LYS A 157 13.70 -16.86 -14.51
C LYS A 157 14.64 -15.66 -14.63
N LYS A 158 15.12 -15.36 -15.84
CA LYS A 158 15.94 -14.16 -16.09
C LYS A 158 15.13 -12.87 -15.92
N ASP A 159 13.92 -12.83 -16.46
CA ASP A 159 13.01 -11.70 -16.33
C ASP A 159 12.65 -11.47 -14.86
N GLN A 160 12.35 -12.54 -14.09
CA GLN A 160 12.11 -12.47 -12.65
C GLN A 160 13.31 -11.89 -11.89
N ALA A 161 14.52 -12.39 -12.13
CA ALA A 161 15.74 -11.89 -11.49
C ALA A 161 16.00 -10.41 -11.83
N GLN A 162 15.72 -10.00 -13.07
CA GLN A 162 15.86 -8.61 -13.49
C GLN A 162 14.83 -7.70 -12.81
N ILE A 163 13.57 -8.13 -12.71
CA ILE A 163 12.52 -7.37 -12.03
C ILE A 163 12.84 -7.25 -10.54
N THR A 164 13.27 -8.33 -9.88
CA THR A 164 13.70 -8.28 -8.48
C THR A 164 14.86 -7.30 -8.26
N ALA A 165 15.86 -7.29 -9.13
CA ALA A 165 16.96 -6.32 -9.03
C ALA A 165 16.49 -4.86 -9.24
N GLN A 166 15.49 -4.63 -10.08
CA GLN A 166 14.88 -3.30 -10.27
C GLN A 166 14.10 -2.86 -9.03
N ILE A 167 13.34 -3.77 -8.41
CA ILE A 167 12.64 -3.54 -7.14
C ILE A 167 13.64 -3.13 -6.05
N GLU A 168 14.70 -3.93 -5.85
CA GLU A 168 15.73 -3.63 -4.85
C GLU A 168 16.41 -2.27 -5.09
N GLN A 169 16.58 -1.86 -6.35
CA GLN A 169 17.15 -0.55 -6.69
C GLN A 169 16.19 0.59 -6.36
N ILE A 170 14.90 0.43 -6.66
CA ILE A 170 13.86 1.43 -6.35
C ILE A 170 13.69 1.57 -4.84
N GLU A 171 13.59 0.46 -4.10
CA GLU A 171 13.48 0.45 -2.64
C GLU A 171 14.70 1.13 -1.98
N ARG A 172 15.90 0.89 -2.49
CA ARG A 172 17.11 1.56 -2.00
C ARG A 172 17.04 3.07 -2.18
N ARG A 173 16.52 3.53 -3.32
CA ARG A 173 16.38 4.97 -3.59
C ARG A 173 15.32 5.61 -2.71
N LEU A 174 14.19 4.93 -2.48
CA LEU A 174 13.17 5.37 -1.52
C LEU A 174 13.75 5.49 -0.11
N GLN A 175 14.54 4.50 0.33
CA GLN A 175 15.22 4.56 1.63
C GLN A 175 16.17 5.75 1.73
N GLU A 176 16.95 6.05 0.67
CA GLU A 176 17.82 7.23 0.65
C GLU A 176 17.02 8.54 0.81
N ILE A 177 15.86 8.65 0.16
CA ILE A 177 14.98 9.83 0.27
C ILE A 177 14.42 9.95 1.70
N GLN A 178 13.99 8.83 2.29
CA GLN A 178 13.51 8.81 3.69
C GLN A 178 14.61 9.20 4.68
N ASP A 179 15.82 8.68 4.50
CA ASP A 179 16.98 9.01 5.34
C ASP A 179 17.32 10.51 5.23
N LEU A 180 17.13 11.11 4.05
CA LEU A 180 17.27 12.56 3.85
C LEU A 180 16.23 13.34 4.65
N TYR A 181 14.95 12.93 4.62
CA TYR A 181 13.89 13.57 5.42
C TYR A 181 14.13 13.46 6.92
N LEU A 182 14.70 12.34 7.38
CA LEU A 182 15.05 12.12 8.79
C LEU A 182 16.29 12.92 9.25
N SER A 183 17.02 13.55 8.32
CA SER A 183 18.24 14.27 8.66
C SER A 183 17.96 15.62 9.34
N PRO A 184 18.63 15.94 10.48
CA PRO A 184 18.34 17.15 11.29
C PRO A 184 18.53 18.50 10.59
N ASP A 185 19.27 18.51 9.48
CA ASP A 185 19.59 19.71 8.70
C ASP A 185 18.69 19.87 7.47
N PHE A 186 17.92 18.84 7.09
CA PHE A 186 17.03 18.87 5.93
C PHE A 186 16.03 20.03 6.00
N HIS A 187 15.35 20.18 7.13
CA HIS A 187 14.37 21.25 7.36
C HIS A 187 15.00 22.63 7.55
N LYS A 188 16.33 22.75 7.64
CA LYS A 188 17.03 24.02 7.85
C LYS A 188 17.68 24.57 6.58
N SER A 189 18.07 23.71 5.63
CA SER A 189 18.89 24.10 4.48
C SER A 189 18.30 23.78 3.11
N VAL A 190 17.17 23.08 3.01
CA VAL A 190 16.60 22.66 1.73
C VAL A 190 15.51 23.65 1.29
N ALA A 191 15.70 24.28 0.13
CA ALA A 191 14.71 25.17 -0.48
C ALA A 191 13.43 24.38 -0.86
N GLY A 192 12.26 25.02 -0.82
CA GLY A 192 10.98 24.38 -1.12
C GLY A 192 10.95 23.63 -2.45
N ASP A 193 11.63 24.15 -3.47
CA ASP A 193 11.75 23.50 -4.79
C ASP A 193 12.45 22.13 -4.74
N ALA A 194 13.43 21.96 -3.84
CA ALA A 194 14.14 20.70 -3.68
C ALA A 194 13.33 19.67 -2.87
N ILE A 195 12.51 20.12 -1.91
CA ILE A 195 11.55 19.26 -1.20
C ILE A 195 10.49 18.75 -2.18
N GLN A 196 9.98 19.63 -3.04
CA GLN A 196 8.98 19.26 -4.02
C GLN A 196 9.55 18.30 -5.08
N ALA A 197 10.79 18.51 -5.53
CA ALA A 197 11.46 17.59 -6.44
C ALA A 197 11.66 16.20 -5.81
N LEU A 198 12.03 16.12 -4.53
CA LEU A 198 12.17 14.85 -3.81
C LEU A 198 10.83 14.14 -3.62
N SER A 199 9.77 14.89 -3.32
CA SER A 199 8.41 14.33 -3.21
C SER A 199 7.89 13.82 -4.55
N GLU A 200 8.16 14.53 -5.65
CA GLU A 200 7.82 14.07 -7.00
C GLU A 200 8.63 12.82 -7.41
N GLU A 201 9.91 12.77 -7.05
CA GLU A 201 10.77 11.59 -7.25
C GLU A 201 10.26 10.39 -6.45
N GLU A 202 9.95 10.57 -5.17
CA GLU A 202 9.39 9.55 -4.29
C GLU A 202 8.06 9.00 -4.82
N SER A 203 7.16 9.88 -5.26
CA SER A 203 5.89 9.48 -5.87
C SER A 203 6.10 8.66 -7.15
N GLN A 204 7.06 9.05 -8.01
CA GLN A 204 7.39 8.29 -9.21
C GLN A 204 7.96 6.92 -8.88
N LEU A 205 8.89 6.85 -7.93
CA LEU A 205 9.51 5.60 -7.48
C LEU A 205 8.47 4.64 -6.88
N ASN A 206 7.51 5.13 -6.10
CA ASN A 206 6.43 4.30 -5.58
C ASN A 206 5.53 3.74 -6.68
N ASN A 207 5.17 4.55 -7.69
CA ASN A 207 4.42 4.06 -8.85
C ASN A 207 5.21 3.01 -9.65
N ASP A 208 6.51 3.25 -9.87
CA ASP A 208 7.39 2.31 -10.56
C ASP A 208 7.54 1.00 -9.76
N LEU A 209 7.60 1.09 -8.42
CA LEU A 209 7.63 -0.07 -7.53
C LEU A 209 6.38 -0.93 -7.68
N GLU A 210 5.19 -0.31 -7.63
CA GLU A 210 3.91 -1.01 -7.84
C GLU A 210 3.86 -1.71 -9.20
N GLU A 211 4.25 -1.03 -10.28
CA GLU A 211 4.28 -1.62 -11.62
C GLU A 211 5.24 -2.82 -11.67
N LYS A 212 6.41 -2.71 -11.04
CA LYS A 212 7.39 -3.78 -10.98
C LYS A 212 6.94 -4.97 -10.14
N MET A 213 6.24 -4.74 -9.03
CA MET A 213 5.64 -5.81 -8.22
C MET A 213 4.58 -6.57 -9.01
N LEU A 214 3.69 -5.87 -9.73
CA LEU A 214 2.69 -6.51 -10.61
C LEU A 214 3.36 -7.31 -11.73
N GLU A 215 4.44 -6.79 -12.32
CA GLU A 215 5.20 -7.51 -13.34
C GLU A 215 5.83 -8.79 -12.76
N TRP A 216 6.38 -8.71 -11.54
CA TRP A 216 6.94 -9.85 -10.82
C TRP A 216 5.87 -10.90 -10.51
N GLU A 217 4.70 -10.51 -10.01
CA GLU A 217 3.58 -11.41 -9.71
C GLU A 217 3.11 -12.15 -10.97
N ARG A 218 3.00 -11.43 -12.09
CA ARG A 218 2.65 -12.02 -13.38
C ARG A 218 3.69 -13.04 -13.85
N VAL A 219 4.97 -12.74 -13.72
CA VAL A 219 6.06 -13.66 -14.12
C VAL A 219 6.11 -14.87 -13.18
N SER A 220 5.89 -14.66 -11.88
CA SER A 220 5.84 -15.72 -10.87
C SER A 220 4.67 -16.68 -11.12
N SER A 221 3.47 -16.14 -11.36
CA SER A 221 2.28 -16.93 -11.70
C SER A 221 2.50 -17.79 -12.95
N LEU A 222 3.14 -17.24 -13.99
CA LEU A 222 3.46 -17.99 -15.21
C LEU A 222 4.49 -19.09 -14.98
N LEU A 223 5.44 -18.90 -14.05
CA LEU A 223 6.39 -19.92 -13.65
C LEU A 223 5.69 -21.05 -12.89
N GLU A 224 4.79 -20.72 -11.97
CA GLU A 224 4.05 -21.70 -11.18
C GLU A 224 3.07 -22.52 -12.04
N GLU A 225 2.32 -21.88 -12.94
CA GLU A 225 1.34 -22.53 -13.81
C GLU A 225 1.98 -23.50 -14.81
N HIS A 226 3.14 -23.13 -15.37
CA HIS A 226 3.80 -23.93 -16.41
C HIS A 226 4.96 -24.78 -15.90
N TYR A 227 5.52 -24.49 -14.72
CA TYR A 227 6.73 -25.11 -14.17
C TYR A 227 6.72 -25.23 -12.63
N PRO A 228 5.76 -25.96 -12.01
CA PRO A 228 5.52 -25.98 -10.56
C PRO A 228 6.61 -26.66 -9.69
N ASN A 229 7.68 -27.21 -10.29
CA ASN A 229 8.72 -27.97 -9.58
C ASN A 229 10.12 -27.33 -9.71
N HIS A 230 10.23 -26.01 -9.80
CA HIS A 230 11.47 -25.30 -10.17
C HIS A 230 11.93 -24.17 -9.28
#